data_AF-A0A0D3CBZ8-F1
#
_entry.id   AF-A0A0D3CBZ8-F1
#
_cell.length_a   1.000
_cell.length_b   1.000
_cell.length_c   1.000
_cell.angle_alpha   90.00
_cell.angle_beta   90.00
_cell.angle_gamma   90.00
#
_symmetry.space_group_name_H-M   'P 1'
#
loop_
_entity.id
_entity.type
_entity.pdbx_description
1 polymer ?
#
loop_
_entity_poly.entity_id
_entity_poly.type
_entity_poly.pdbx_seq_one_letter_code
_entity_poly.pdbx_strand_id
1 'polypeptide(L)'
;MESHNVNNSLNIDMEKDQEKAFDYSKRAQWLRAAVLGANDGLVTTASLMMGVGAIKPDVKTMVLTGFAGLVAGACSMAIGEFVSVYSQYDIEVAQMKRDNGGVIDKEKLPSPIKAATASSLAFSIGAIVPLLAAAFVKTYKVRIGVIVAAVTLALVMFGWLGAVLGKAPVVKSSARVLIGGWLAMAVTYGLTKLVGSHGMS
;
A
#
# COMPACT_ATOMS: atom_id res chain seq x y z
N MET A 1 -33.76 -1.64 -44.48
CA MET A 1 -33.92 -0.55 -43.50
C MET A 1 -33.38 -0.94 -42.11
N GLU A 2 -32.45 -1.92 -42.04
CA GLU A 2 -31.98 -2.54 -40.78
C GLU A 2 -30.51 -2.23 -40.45
N SER A 3 -29.70 -1.80 -41.43
CA SER A 3 -28.26 -1.55 -41.27
C SER A 3 -27.91 -0.23 -40.56
N HIS A 4 -28.82 0.76 -40.56
CA HIS A 4 -28.59 2.05 -39.90
C HIS A 4 -28.85 2.05 -38.39
N ASN A 5 -29.60 1.06 -37.87
CA ASN A 5 -29.92 0.95 -36.44
C ASN A 5 -28.82 0.17 -35.68
N VAL A 6 -28.25 -0.85 -36.30
CA VAL A 6 -27.18 -1.69 -35.72
C VAL A 6 -25.86 -0.90 -35.55
N ASN A 7 -25.54 0.01 -36.48
CA ASN A 7 -24.36 0.88 -36.37
C ASN A 7 -24.49 1.89 -35.23
N ASN A 8 -25.71 2.36 -34.93
CA ASN A 8 -25.96 3.30 -33.84
C ASN A 8 -25.92 2.58 -32.47
N SER A 9 -26.44 1.36 -32.36
CA SER A 9 -26.28 0.55 -31.14
C SER A 9 -24.84 0.10 -30.90
N LEU A 10 -24.10 -0.33 -31.94
CA LEU A 10 -22.67 -0.69 -31.81
C LEU A 10 -21.80 0.50 -31.37
N ASN A 11 -22.06 1.72 -31.85
CA ASN A 11 -21.35 2.91 -31.38
C ASN A 11 -21.71 3.26 -29.93
N ILE A 12 -22.99 3.18 -29.55
CA ILE A 12 -23.45 3.47 -28.17
C ILE A 12 -22.91 2.43 -27.17
N ASP A 13 -22.82 1.17 -27.57
CA ASP A 13 -22.30 0.08 -26.75
C ASP A 13 -20.77 0.18 -26.61
N MET A 14 -20.05 0.55 -27.69
CA MET A 14 -18.60 0.82 -27.63
C MET A 14 -18.25 2.08 -26.82
N GLU A 15 -19.03 3.16 -26.89
CA GLU A 15 -18.82 4.35 -26.05
C GLU A 15 -19.09 4.04 -24.57
N LYS A 16 -20.15 3.28 -24.25
CA LYS A 16 -20.44 2.86 -22.87
C LYS A 16 -19.39 1.91 -22.30
N ASP A 17 -18.84 1.02 -23.12
CA ASP A 17 -17.78 0.11 -22.69
C ASP A 17 -16.44 0.84 -22.54
N GLN A 18 -16.14 1.84 -23.37
CA GLN A 18 -14.99 2.74 -23.18
C GLN A 18 -15.13 3.59 -21.90
N GLU A 19 -16.30 4.19 -21.65
CA GLU A 19 -16.57 5.02 -20.46
C GLU A 19 -16.51 4.18 -19.16
N LYS A 20 -17.11 2.98 -19.16
CA LYS A 20 -17.02 2.04 -18.02
C LYS A 20 -15.60 1.53 -17.80
N ALA A 21 -14.91 1.09 -18.84
CA ALA A 21 -13.54 0.59 -18.73
C ALA A 21 -12.58 1.67 -18.19
N PHE A 22 -12.84 2.93 -18.49
CA PHE A 22 -12.01 4.04 -18.09
C PHE A 22 -12.13 4.40 -16.59
N ASP A 23 -13.36 4.39 -16.04
CA ASP A 23 -13.59 4.60 -14.60
C ASP A 23 -12.97 3.46 -13.76
N TYR A 24 -12.95 2.23 -14.28
CA TYR A 24 -12.24 1.11 -13.64
C TYR A 24 -10.73 1.34 -13.52
N SER A 25 -10.07 1.91 -14.53
CA SER A 25 -8.61 2.15 -14.52
C SER A 25 -8.19 3.18 -13.47
N LYS A 26 -8.89 4.33 -13.43
CA LYS A 26 -8.64 5.35 -12.37
C LYS A 26 -8.93 4.78 -10.99
N ARG A 27 -10.00 3.99 -10.84
CA ARG A 27 -10.34 3.34 -9.58
C ARG A 27 -9.31 2.32 -9.14
N ALA A 28 -8.85 1.48 -10.06
CA ALA A 28 -7.83 0.48 -9.81
C ALA A 28 -6.50 1.13 -9.35
N GLN A 29 -6.15 2.30 -9.90
CA GLN A 29 -4.91 2.96 -9.57
C GLN A 29 -4.86 3.49 -8.12
N TRP A 30 -5.86 4.24 -7.67
CA TRP A 30 -5.88 4.72 -6.28
C TRP A 30 -6.13 3.58 -5.30
N LEU A 31 -6.85 2.53 -5.72
CA LEU A 31 -7.09 1.33 -4.91
C LEU A 31 -5.82 0.53 -4.71
N ARG A 32 -5.00 0.35 -5.76
CA ARG A 32 -3.65 -0.24 -5.67
C ARG A 32 -2.78 0.56 -4.71
N ALA A 33 -2.77 1.89 -4.85
CA ALA A 33 -2.01 2.78 -3.99
C ALA A 33 -2.44 2.66 -2.52
N ALA A 34 -3.75 2.56 -2.25
CA ALA A 34 -4.28 2.35 -0.91
C ALA A 34 -3.89 0.98 -0.32
N VAL A 35 -4.05 -0.12 -1.07
CA VAL A 35 -3.70 -1.47 -0.58
C VAL A 35 -2.21 -1.57 -0.28
N LEU A 36 -1.36 -1.03 -1.16
CA LEU A 36 0.08 -0.96 -0.92
C LEU A 36 0.40 -0.10 0.30
N GLY A 37 -0.24 1.05 0.44
CA GLY A 37 -0.12 1.93 1.60
C GLY A 37 -0.42 1.21 2.90
N ALA A 38 -1.60 0.60 3.00
CA ALA A 38 -2.01 -0.13 4.21
C ALA A 38 -1.05 -1.27 4.58
N ASN A 39 -0.63 -2.06 3.59
CA ASN A 39 0.31 -3.15 3.83
C ASN A 39 1.68 -2.64 4.28
N ASP A 40 2.19 -1.59 3.62
CA ASP A 40 3.47 -1.02 3.97
C ASP A 40 3.44 -0.39 5.37
N GLY A 41 2.41 0.40 5.70
CA GLY A 41 2.25 0.99 7.02
C GLY A 41 2.18 -0.05 8.13
N LEU A 42 1.45 -1.15 7.90
CA LEU A 42 1.36 -2.27 8.84
C LEU A 42 2.73 -2.92 9.07
N VAL A 43 3.41 -3.33 8.01
CA VAL A 43 4.68 -4.08 8.09
C VAL A 43 5.81 -3.19 8.57
N THR A 44 5.93 -1.98 8.02
CA THR A 44 7.01 -1.03 8.34
C THR A 44 6.94 -0.59 9.81
N THR A 45 5.76 -0.18 10.29
CA THR A 45 5.62 0.23 11.70
C THR A 45 5.87 -0.95 12.65
N ALA A 46 5.33 -2.14 12.35
CA ALA A 46 5.61 -3.33 13.15
C ALA A 46 7.11 -3.69 13.18
N SER A 47 7.77 -3.65 12.02
CA SER A 47 9.20 -3.96 11.88
C SER A 47 10.07 -3.00 12.68
N LEU A 48 9.80 -1.69 12.59
CA LEU A 48 10.54 -0.66 13.34
C LEU A 48 10.36 -0.82 14.85
N MET A 49 9.12 -1.04 15.30
CA MET A 49 8.81 -1.21 16.72
C MET A 49 9.50 -2.45 17.31
N MET A 50 9.43 -3.59 16.59
CA MET A 50 10.06 -4.82 17.04
C MET A 50 11.59 -4.74 16.95
N GLY A 51 12.13 -4.15 15.89
CA GLY A 51 13.57 -3.95 15.71
C GLY A 51 14.18 -3.13 16.83
N VAL A 52 13.65 -1.92 17.09
CA VAL A 52 14.11 -1.09 18.21
C VAL A 52 13.84 -1.77 19.55
N GLY A 53 12.69 -2.43 19.68
CA GLY A 53 12.34 -3.23 20.86
C GLY A 53 13.32 -4.38 21.15
N ALA A 54 14.06 -4.87 20.15
CA ALA A 54 15.09 -5.91 20.33
C ALA A 54 16.31 -5.42 21.13
N ILE A 55 16.61 -4.11 21.06
CA ILE A 55 17.72 -3.49 21.79
C ILE A 55 17.21 -2.80 23.07
N LYS A 56 16.08 -2.10 23.00
CA LYS A 56 15.47 -1.40 24.14
C LYS A 56 14.02 -1.87 24.33
N PRO A 57 13.74 -2.79 25.27
CA PRO A 57 12.42 -3.43 25.43
C PRO A 57 11.34 -2.54 26.07
N ASP A 58 11.59 -1.23 26.23
CA ASP A 58 10.69 -0.28 26.85
C ASP A 58 9.48 0.06 25.96
N VAL A 59 8.29 0.15 26.57
CA VAL A 59 7.02 0.43 25.86
C VAL A 59 7.11 1.77 25.14
N LYS A 60 7.56 2.81 25.86
CA LYS A 60 7.54 4.17 25.35
C LYS A 60 8.47 4.30 24.16
N THR A 61 9.65 3.69 24.25
CA THR A 61 10.61 3.65 23.14
C THR A 61 10.01 3.00 21.91
N MET A 62 9.40 1.81 22.05
CA MET A 62 8.77 1.11 20.93
C MET A 62 7.63 1.93 20.30
N VAL A 63 6.70 2.45 21.12
CA VAL A 63 5.54 3.23 20.62
C VAL A 63 6.01 4.54 19.96
N LEU A 64 6.98 5.24 20.55
CA LEU A 64 7.54 6.46 19.98
C LEU A 64 8.21 6.19 18.62
N THR A 65 8.99 5.13 18.50
CA THR A 65 9.57 4.70 17.23
C THR A 65 8.48 4.37 16.21
N GLY A 66 7.45 3.63 16.62
CA GLY A 66 6.33 3.28 15.74
C GLY A 66 5.59 4.51 15.23
N PHE A 67 5.36 5.50 16.10
CA PHE A 67 4.68 6.74 15.73
C PHE A 67 5.55 7.62 14.82
N ALA A 68 6.85 7.74 15.12
CA ALA A 68 7.78 8.43 14.25
C ALA A 68 7.85 7.77 12.86
N GLY A 69 7.90 6.43 12.82
CA GLY A 69 7.84 5.64 11.59
C GLY A 69 6.52 5.81 10.84
N LEU A 70 5.39 5.94 11.56
CA LEU A 70 4.09 6.23 10.95
C LEU A 70 4.12 7.56 10.22
N VAL A 71 4.53 8.63 10.90
CA VAL A 71 4.53 9.99 10.31
C VAL A 71 5.52 10.08 9.16
N ALA A 72 6.75 9.61 9.36
CA ALA A 72 7.77 9.62 8.33
C ALA A 72 7.37 8.77 7.11
N GLY A 73 6.84 7.57 7.35
CA GLY A 73 6.40 6.66 6.31
C GLY A 73 5.19 7.17 5.53
N ALA A 74 4.18 7.74 6.21
CA ALA A 74 3.01 8.31 5.53
C ALA A 74 3.39 9.48 4.60
N CYS A 75 4.28 10.37 5.05
CA CYS A 75 4.81 11.46 4.23
C CYS A 75 5.64 10.94 3.05
N SER A 76 6.54 9.98 3.30
CA SER A 76 7.37 9.38 2.26
C SER A 76 6.52 8.67 1.21
N MET A 77 5.46 7.97 1.63
CA MET A 77 4.53 7.27 0.74
C MET A 77 3.69 8.23 -0.10
N ALA A 78 3.22 9.35 0.49
CA ALA A 78 2.52 10.39 -0.26
C ALA A 78 3.42 10.94 -1.38
N ILE A 79 4.66 11.28 -1.05
CA ILE A 79 5.63 11.84 -2.01
C ILE A 79 5.99 10.79 -3.07
N GLY A 80 6.33 9.58 -2.66
CA GLY A 80 6.73 8.50 -3.57
C GLY A 80 5.63 8.12 -4.55
N GLU A 81 4.39 8.02 -4.09
CA GLU A 81 3.23 7.74 -4.94
C GLU A 81 2.90 8.94 -5.85
N PHE A 82 2.97 10.18 -5.35
CA PHE A 82 2.77 11.38 -6.17
C PHE A 82 3.77 11.42 -7.33
N VAL A 83 5.06 11.25 -7.03
CA VAL A 83 6.13 11.28 -8.03
C VAL A 83 5.98 10.10 -9.00
N SER A 84 5.71 8.89 -8.50
CA SER A 84 5.53 7.70 -9.36
C SER A 84 4.38 7.88 -10.35
N VAL A 85 3.25 8.41 -9.89
CA VAL A 85 2.09 8.62 -10.75
C VAL A 85 2.30 9.80 -11.71
N TYR A 86 2.99 10.85 -11.28
CA TYR A 86 3.35 11.96 -12.15
C TYR A 86 4.29 11.52 -13.28
N SER A 87 5.27 10.66 -12.98
CA SER A 87 6.12 10.07 -14.02
C SER A 87 5.32 9.24 -15.03
N GLN A 88 4.30 8.48 -14.57
CA GLN A 88 3.40 7.75 -15.47
C GLN A 88 2.59 8.69 -16.35
N TYR A 89 2.08 9.79 -15.77
CA TYR A 89 1.40 10.85 -16.50
C TYR A 89 2.28 11.42 -17.63
N ASP A 90 3.54 11.76 -17.33
CA ASP A 90 4.46 12.34 -18.30
C ASP A 90 4.79 11.37 -19.45
N ILE A 91 4.97 10.08 -19.14
CA ILE A 91 5.19 9.04 -20.14
C ILE A 91 3.99 8.91 -21.08
N GLU A 92 2.78 8.89 -20.53
CA GLU A 92 1.56 8.72 -21.32
C GLU A 92 1.30 9.95 -22.21
N VAL A 93 1.53 11.16 -21.69
CA VAL A 93 1.48 12.40 -22.48
C VAL A 93 2.51 12.38 -23.61
N ALA A 94 3.74 11.93 -23.34
CA ALA A 94 4.77 11.83 -24.37
C ALA A 94 4.41 10.80 -25.45
N GLN A 95 3.82 9.66 -25.07
CA GLN A 95 3.33 8.65 -26.01
C GLN A 95 2.18 9.19 -26.87
N MET A 96 1.18 9.84 -26.29
CA MET A 96 0.06 10.43 -27.05
C MET A 96 0.53 11.49 -28.06
N LYS A 97 1.55 12.29 -27.71
CA LYS A 97 2.15 13.25 -28.66
C LYS A 97 2.81 12.58 -29.85
N ARG A 98 3.38 11.39 -29.66
CA ARG A 98 4.01 10.60 -30.75
C ARG A 98 2.98 9.89 -31.62
N ASP A 99 1.94 9.33 -31.00
CA ASP A 99 1.04 8.39 -31.68
C ASP A 99 -0.23 9.08 -32.24
N ASN A 100 -0.76 10.12 -31.57
CA ASN A 100 -2.03 10.79 -31.91
C ASN A 100 -1.86 12.20 -32.50
N GLY A 101 -0.65 12.57 -32.97
CA GLY A 101 -0.41 13.90 -33.55
C GLY A 101 -0.60 15.08 -32.58
N GLY A 102 -0.49 14.84 -31.27
CA GLY A 102 -0.57 15.89 -30.24
C GLY A 102 -1.94 16.08 -29.57
N VAL A 103 -2.96 15.27 -29.90
CA VAL A 103 -4.24 15.29 -29.18
C VAL A 103 -4.05 14.65 -27.80
N ILE A 104 -4.08 15.48 -26.75
CA ILE A 104 -3.97 15.05 -25.35
C ILE A 104 -5.36 14.70 -24.84
N ASP A 105 -5.62 13.41 -24.65
CA ASP A 105 -6.82 12.94 -23.98
C ASP A 105 -6.59 13.01 -22.47
N LYS A 106 -7.00 14.13 -21.86
CA LYS A 106 -6.85 14.37 -20.41
C LYS A 106 -7.65 13.40 -19.56
N GLU A 107 -8.67 12.76 -20.14
CA GLU A 107 -9.44 11.78 -19.40
C GLU A 107 -8.56 10.59 -19.09
N LYS A 108 -7.77 10.09 -20.06
CA LYS A 108 -6.89 8.92 -19.93
C LYS A 108 -5.83 8.98 -18.83
N LEU A 109 -5.51 10.17 -18.40
CA LEU A 109 -4.36 10.41 -17.56
C LEU A 109 -4.57 9.97 -16.10
N PRO A 110 -3.52 9.41 -15.48
CA PRO A 110 -3.57 8.98 -14.09
C PRO A 110 -3.68 10.20 -13.16
N SER A 111 -4.26 10.02 -11.97
CA SER A 111 -4.48 11.12 -11.00
C SER A 111 -3.49 11.07 -9.82
N PRO A 112 -2.41 11.89 -9.80
CA PRO A 112 -1.35 11.78 -8.80
C PRO A 112 -1.81 12.05 -7.37
N ILE A 113 -2.55 13.15 -7.17
CA ILE A 113 -2.98 13.58 -5.83
C ILE A 113 -3.91 12.53 -5.19
N LYS A 114 -4.87 12.00 -5.95
CA LYS A 114 -5.80 10.99 -5.43
C LYS A 114 -5.08 9.72 -4.97
N ALA A 115 -4.11 9.24 -5.76
CA ALA A 115 -3.33 8.07 -5.42
C ALA A 115 -2.43 8.32 -4.18
N ALA A 116 -1.75 9.46 -4.13
CA ALA A 116 -0.88 9.84 -3.01
C ALA A 116 -1.63 10.02 -1.68
N THR A 117 -2.81 10.66 -1.71
CA THR A 117 -3.64 10.79 -0.51
C THR A 117 -4.22 9.44 -0.10
N ALA A 118 -4.67 8.62 -1.04
CA ALA A 118 -5.17 7.28 -0.76
C ALA A 118 -4.10 6.38 -0.10
N SER A 119 -2.86 6.39 -0.62
CA SER A 119 -1.77 5.59 -0.08
C SER A 119 -1.34 6.03 1.31
N SER A 120 -1.17 7.33 1.56
CA SER A 120 -0.70 7.85 2.86
C SER A 120 -1.73 7.70 3.98
N LEU A 121 -3.02 7.87 3.69
CA LEU A 121 -4.09 7.58 4.63
C LEU A 121 -4.17 6.08 4.93
N ALA A 122 -4.10 5.25 3.89
CA ALA A 122 -4.10 3.80 4.07
C ALA A 122 -2.88 3.33 4.88
N PHE A 123 -1.70 3.90 4.63
CA PHE A 123 -0.48 3.67 5.42
C PHE A 123 -0.69 3.97 6.88
N SER A 124 -1.26 5.14 7.19
CA SER A 124 -1.57 5.54 8.55
C SER A 124 -2.52 4.55 9.23
N ILE A 125 -3.56 4.10 8.51
CA ILE A 125 -4.51 3.08 9.00
C ILE A 125 -3.81 1.75 9.29
N GLY A 126 -2.94 1.29 8.39
CA GLY A 126 -2.16 0.07 8.59
C GLY A 126 -1.22 0.16 9.80
N ALA A 127 -0.57 1.31 9.99
CA ALA A 127 0.37 1.56 11.08
C ALA A 127 -0.29 1.63 12.47
N ILE A 128 -1.59 1.94 12.55
CA ILE A 128 -2.33 2.00 13.82
C ILE A 128 -2.41 0.62 14.49
N VAL A 129 -2.54 -0.46 13.71
CA VAL A 129 -2.69 -1.83 14.25
C VAL A 129 -1.53 -2.22 15.19
N PRO A 130 -0.25 -2.18 14.77
CA PRO A 130 0.87 -2.52 15.63
C PRO A 130 1.08 -1.52 16.77
N LEU A 131 0.74 -0.24 16.56
CA LEU A 131 0.81 0.78 17.62
C LEU A 131 -0.15 0.48 18.77
N LEU A 132 -1.40 0.16 18.45
CA LEU A 132 -2.40 -0.22 19.45
C LEU A 132 -2.02 -1.54 20.12
N ALA A 133 -1.57 -2.54 19.35
CA ALA A 133 -1.12 -3.81 19.88
C ALA A 133 0.01 -3.66 20.92
N ALA A 134 0.91 -2.70 20.71
CA ALA A 134 2.02 -2.44 21.64
C ALA A 134 1.61 -1.63 22.87
N ALA A 135 0.66 -0.70 22.74
CA ALA A 135 0.34 0.28 23.77
C ALA A 135 -0.25 -0.33 25.06
N PHE A 136 -1.00 -1.43 24.94
CA PHE A 136 -1.73 -2.02 26.07
C PHE A 136 -0.96 -3.10 26.86
N VAL A 137 0.25 -3.48 26.43
CA VAL A 137 0.96 -4.63 27.01
C VAL A 137 2.29 -4.24 27.67
N LYS A 138 2.37 -4.32 29.00
CA LYS A 138 3.58 -3.96 29.76
C LYS A 138 4.70 -5.00 29.66
N THR A 139 4.37 -6.29 29.57
CA THR A 139 5.37 -7.37 29.51
C THR A 139 5.93 -7.51 28.10
N TYR A 140 7.24 -7.30 27.92
CA TYR A 140 7.90 -7.31 26.61
C TYR A 140 7.63 -8.57 25.78
N LYS A 141 7.82 -9.77 26.37
CA LYS A 141 7.61 -11.04 25.65
C LYS A 141 6.16 -11.19 25.14
N VAL A 142 5.19 -10.82 25.97
CA VAL A 142 3.77 -10.84 25.61
C VAL A 142 3.48 -9.77 24.56
N ARG A 143 4.07 -8.58 24.68
CA ARG A 143 3.88 -7.48 23.72
C ARG A 143 4.30 -7.88 22.31
N ILE A 144 5.49 -8.46 22.16
CA ILE A 144 5.96 -8.94 20.85
C ILE A 144 5.01 -10.00 20.30
N GLY A 145 4.58 -10.96 21.13
CA GLY A 145 3.58 -11.96 20.72
C GLY A 145 2.27 -11.34 20.22
N VAL A 146 1.75 -10.34 20.93
CA VAL A 146 0.52 -9.62 20.56
C VAL A 146 0.70 -8.81 19.27
N ILE A 147 1.83 -8.11 19.10
CA ILE A 147 2.14 -7.39 17.86
C ILE A 147 2.19 -8.37 16.67
N VAL A 148 2.94 -9.46 16.79
CA VAL A 148 3.07 -10.46 15.71
C VAL A 148 1.72 -11.08 15.36
N ALA A 149 0.91 -11.44 16.37
CA ALA A 149 -0.42 -12.01 16.14
C ALA A 149 -1.36 -11.00 15.46
N ALA A 150 -1.42 -9.76 15.95
CA ALA A 150 -2.26 -8.71 15.39
C ALA A 150 -1.86 -8.36 13.95
N VAL A 151 -0.56 -8.22 13.69
CA VAL A 151 -0.02 -7.94 12.35
C VAL A 151 -0.27 -9.09 11.39
N THR A 152 -0.08 -10.33 11.83
CA THR A 152 -0.37 -11.51 11.00
C THR A 152 -1.85 -11.56 10.60
N LEU A 153 -2.75 -11.33 11.55
CA LEU A 153 -4.19 -11.30 11.29
C LEU A 153 -4.55 -10.16 10.32
N ALA A 154 -3.97 -8.97 10.53
CA ALA A 154 -4.16 -7.83 9.63
C ALA A 154 -3.59 -8.09 8.23
N LEU A 155 -2.44 -8.77 8.08
CA LEU A 155 -1.88 -9.16 6.78
C LEU A 155 -2.79 -10.16 6.05
N VAL A 156 -3.40 -11.11 6.75
CA VAL A 156 -4.40 -12.03 6.17
C VAL A 156 -5.58 -11.23 5.64
N MET A 157 -6.11 -10.32 6.45
CA MET A 157 -7.23 -9.45 6.10
C MET A 157 -6.91 -8.53 4.91
N PHE A 158 -5.76 -7.86 4.90
CA PHE A 158 -5.34 -7.01 3.79
C PHE A 158 -5.04 -7.81 2.52
N GLY A 159 -4.45 -9.00 2.63
CA GLY A 159 -4.26 -9.91 1.51
C GLY A 159 -5.58 -10.40 0.91
N TRP A 160 -6.57 -10.69 1.77
CA TRP A 160 -7.91 -11.07 1.37
C TRP A 160 -8.65 -9.90 0.71
N LEU A 161 -8.69 -8.74 1.36
CA LEU A 161 -9.31 -7.52 0.82
C LEU A 161 -8.68 -7.11 -0.50
N GLY A 162 -7.35 -7.06 -0.58
CA GLY A 162 -6.63 -6.74 -1.82
C GLY A 162 -6.97 -7.72 -2.95
N ALA A 163 -7.16 -9.01 -2.64
CA ALA A 163 -7.58 -10.00 -3.64
C ALA A 163 -9.02 -9.80 -4.10
N VAL A 164 -9.95 -9.55 -3.16
CA VAL A 164 -11.36 -9.30 -3.46
C VAL A 164 -11.51 -8.04 -4.31
N LEU A 165 -10.83 -6.97 -3.91
CA LEU A 165 -10.82 -5.67 -4.58
C LEU A 165 -10.15 -5.73 -5.96
N GLY A 166 -9.09 -6.54 -6.09
CA GLY A 166 -8.36 -6.75 -7.35
C GLY A 166 -8.89 -7.89 -8.22
N LYS A 167 -9.99 -8.57 -7.83
CA LYS A 167 -10.53 -9.78 -8.50
C LYS A 167 -9.48 -10.87 -8.75
N ALA A 168 -8.54 -11.03 -7.83
CA ALA A 168 -7.43 -11.98 -7.90
C ALA A 168 -7.68 -13.22 -7.02
N PRO A 169 -6.98 -14.35 -7.25
CA PRO A 169 -7.10 -15.53 -6.39
C PRO A 169 -6.62 -15.23 -4.95
N VAL A 170 -7.59 -15.24 -4.03
CA VAL A 170 -7.44 -14.89 -2.60
C VAL A 170 -6.24 -15.57 -1.94
N VAL A 171 -6.14 -16.89 -2.05
CA VAL A 171 -5.11 -17.68 -1.35
C VAL A 171 -3.71 -17.26 -1.77
N LYS A 172 -3.48 -17.04 -3.07
CA LYS A 172 -2.16 -16.63 -3.59
C LYS A 172 -1.80 -15.21 -3.15
N SER A 173 -2.78 -14.31 -3.13
CA SER A 173 -2.59 -12.93 -2.69
C SER A 173 -2.23 -12.86 -1.21
N SER A 174 -3.05 -13.49 -0.35
CA SER A 174 -2.83 -13.52 1.09
C SER A 174 -1.50 -14.18 1.45
N ALA A 175 -1.14 -15.28 0.78
CA ALA A 175 0.16 -15.93 0.99
C ALA A 175 1.33 -14.99 0.66
N ARG A 176 1.29 -14.26 -0.47
CA ARG A 176 2.33 -13.31 -0.85
C ARG A 176 2.50 -12.20 0.19
N VAL A 177 1.39 -11.61 0.62
CA VAL A 177 1.38 -10.52 1.60
C VAL A 177 1.92 -11.00 2.95
N LEU A 178 1.48 -12.18 3.41
CA LEU A 178 1.97 -12.78 4.65
C LEU A 178 3.46 -13.10 4.61
N ILE A 179 3.92 -13.82 3.59
CA ILE A 179 5.31 -14.25 3.46
C ILE A 179 6.22 -13.02 3.35
N GLY A 180 5.84 -12.04 2.51
CA GLY A 180 6.60 -10.80 2.37
C GLY A 180 6.68 -10.00 3.66
N GLY A 181 5.55 -9.85 4.38
CA GLY A 181 5.50 -9.13 5.64
C GLY A 181 6.33 -9.79 6.75
N TRP A 182 6.23 -11.11 6.90
CA TRP A 182 7.04 -11.86 7.87
C TRP A 182 8.53 -11.81 7.55
N LEU A 183 8.90 -11.93 6.27
CA LEU A 183 10.29 -11.84 5.85
C LEU A 183 10.87 -10.45 6.18
N ALA A 184 10.16 -9.37 5.85
CA ALA A 184 10.59 -8.01 6.16
C ALA A 184 10.79 -7.81 7.67
N MET A 185 9.82 -8.22 8.49
CA MET A 185 9.92 -8.13 9.95
C MET A 185 11.09 -8.95 10.50
N ALA A 186 11.31 -10.16 9.99
CA ALA A 186 12.41 -11.01 10.41
C ALA A 186 13.78 -10.40 10.08
N VAL A 187 13.92 -9.82 8.89
CA VAL A 187 15.15 -9.14 8.46
C VAL A 187 15.42 -7.92 9.34
N THR A 188 14.44 -7.04 9.54
CA THR A 188 14.61 -5.85 10.39
C THR A 188 14.98 -6.23 11.82
N TYR A 189 14.25 -7.16 12.43
CA TYR A 189 14.53 -7.63 13.78
C TYR A 189 15.94 -8.26 13.89
N GLY A 190 16.30 -9.11 12.93
CA GLY A 190 17.61 -9.76 12.88
C GLY A 190 18.75 -8.75 12.77
N LEU A 191 18.66 -7.80 11.83
CA LEU A 191 19.67 -6.76 11.65
C LEU A 191 19.83 -5.89 12.89
N THR A 192 18.73 -5.41 13.47
CA THR A 192 18.79 -4.56 14.67
C THR A 192 19.37 -5.33 15.86
N LYS A 193 19.06 -6.62 16.02
CA LYS A 193 19.66 -7.47 17.05
C LYS A 193 21.16 -7.65 16.86
N LEU A 194 21.63 -7.83 15.63
CA LEU A 194 23.07 -7.97 15.32
C LEU A 194 23.84 -6.69 15.63
N VAL A 195 23.29 -5.53 15.26
CA VAL A 195 23.87 -4.21 15.55
C VAL A 195 23.94 -3.99 17.06
N GLY A 196 22.87 -4.30 17.79
CA GLY A 196 22.86 -4.21 19.26
C GLY A 196 23.89 -5.12 19.94
N SER A 197 24.19 -6.28 19.34
CA SER A 197 25.16 -7.24 19.89
C SER A 197 26.62 -6.85 19.66
N HIS A 198 26.94 -6.05 18.63
CA HIS A 198 28.32 -5.67 18.29
C HIS A 198 28.67 -4.21 18.61
N GLY A 199 27.67 -3.33 18.77
CA GLY A 199 27.87 -1.90 19.05
C GLY A 199 27.86 -1.51 20.53
N MET A 200 27.69 -2.46 21.45
CA MET A 200 27.65 -2.25 22.91
C MET A 200 28.59 -3.22 23.65
N SER A 201 29.76 -3.50 23.07
CA SER A 201 30.83 -4.21 23.76
C SER A 201 32.02 -3.30 24.04
#